data_AF-A0A1T1BXW3-F1
#
_entry.id   AF-A0A1T1BXW3-F1
#
_cell.length_a   1.000
_cell.length_b   1.000
_cell.length_c   1.000
_cell.angle_alpha   90.00
_cell.angle_beta   90.00
_cell.angle_gamma   90.00
#
_symmetry.space_group_name_H-M   'P 1'
#
loop_
_entity.id
_entity.type
_entity.pdbx_description
1 polymer ?
#
loop_
_entity_poly.entity_id
_entity_poly.type
_entity_poly.pdbx_seq_one_letter_code
_entity_poly.pdbx_strand_id
1 'polypeptide(L)' 'MTTITLKINEKSKKGKAFLEMARVFSENSKEIVLIEEEDKSPYNPEFVKRIKKQALRKAD' A
#
# COMPACT_ATOMS: atom_id res chain seq x y z
N MET A 1 -0.75 -15.17 -19.65
CA MET A 1 -0.55 -14.30 -18.48
C MET A 1 0.76 -14.71 -17.83
N THR A 2 1.67 -13.78 -17.59
CA THR A 2 2.93 -14.04 -16.89
C THR A 2 2.95 -13.19 -15.63
N THR A 3 3.29 -13.77 -14.50
CA THR A 3 3.32 -13.06 -13.21
C THR A 3 4.75 -12.80 -12.80
N ILE A 4 5.05 -11.55 -12.44
CA ILE A 4 6.35 -11.14 -11.89
C ILE A 4 6.10 -10.56 -10.51
N THR A 5 6.81 -11.05 -9.49
CA THR A 5 6.78 -10.49 -8.13
C THR A 5 7.94 -9.52 -7.97
N LEU A 6 7.64 -8.27 -7.62
CA LEU A 6 8.63 -7.22 -7.40
C LEU A 6 8.57 -6.75 -5.95
N LYS A 7 9.72 -6.68 -5.27
CA LYS A 7 9.84 -6.04 -3.95
C LYS A 7 10.29 -4.60 -4.15
N ILE A 8 9.43 -3.65 -3.80
CA ILE A 8 9.68 -2.23 -3.97
C ILE A 8 9.76 -1.58 -2.59
N ASN A 9 10.82 -0.80 -2.35
CA ASN A 9 10.88 0.06 -1.18
C ASN A 9 10.19 1.40 -1.49
N GLU A 10 8.94 1.56 -1.06
CA GLU A 10 8.14 2.77 -1.22
C GLU A 10 8.72 4.01 -0.52
N LYS A 11 9.66 3.85 0.42
CA LYS A 11 10.34 4.99 1.05
C LYS A 11 11.47 5.56 0.17
N SER A 12 11.90 4.82 -0.85
CA SER A 12 12.94 5.27 -1.77
C SER A 12 12.38 6.11 -2.93
N LYS A 13 13.15 7.09 -3.43
CA LYS A 13 12.74 7.93 -4.58
C LYS A 13 12.40 7.09 -5.82
N LYS A 14 13.22 6.07 -6.11
CA LYS A 14 13.04 5.17 -7.25
C LYS A 14 11.81 4.29 -7.08
N GLY A 15 11.59 3.77 -5.87
CA GLY A 15 10.42 2.95 -5.56
C GLY A 15 9.12 3.71 -5.73
N LYS A 16 9.03 4.94 -5.20
CA LYS A 16 7.87 5.81 -5.41
C LYS A 16 7.61 6.05 -6.90
N ALA A 17 8.64 6.45 -7.66
CA ALA A 17 8.48 6.73 -9.08
C ALA A 17 7.97 5.52 -9.88
N PHE A 18 8.50 4.32 -9.58
CA PHE A 18 8.03 3.10 -10.22
C PHE A 18 6.58 2.78 -9.85
N LEU A 19 6.21 2.93 -8.57
CA LEU A 19 4.85 2.64 -8.09
C LEU A 19 3.81 3.53 -8.77
N GLU A 20 4.09 4.83 -8.86
CA GLU A 20 3.21 5.80 -9.55
C GLU A 20 3.07 5.47 -11.05
N MET A 21 4.18 5.15 -11.71
CA MET A 21 4.16 4.69 -13.10
C MET A 21 3.29 3.44 -13.28
N ALA A 22 3.45 2.44 -12.40
CA ALA A 22 2.71 1.19 -12.48
C ALA A 22 1.20 1.39 -12.22
N ARG A 23 0.83 2.30 -11.31
CA ARG A 23 -0.57 2.70 -11.08
C ARG A 23 -1.21 3.29 -12.32
N VAL A 24 -0.55 4.26 -12.96
CA VAL A 24 -1.05 4.90 -14.20
C VAL A 24 -1.27 3.87 -15.31
N PHE A 25 -0.36 2.92 -15.46
CA PHE A 25 -0.49 1.85 -16.46
C PHE A 25 -1.61 0.85 -16.13
N SER A 26 -1.89 0.61 -14.85
CA SER A 26 -2.96 -0.32 -14.43
C SER A 26 -4.35 0.31 -14.49
N GLU A 27 -4.49 1.63 -14.27
CA GLU A 27 -5.79 2.31 -14.19
C GLU A 27 -6.64 2.30 -15.48
N ASN A 28 -6.06 1.93 -16.63
CA ASN A 28 -6.76 1.99 -17.92
C ASN A 28 -6.59 0.72 -18.78
N SER A 29 -6.03 -0.35 -18.23
CA SER A 29 -5.66 -1.54 -18.99
C SER A 29 -5.89 -2.82 -18.19
N LYS A 30 -6.44 -3.86 -18.84
CA LYS A 30 -6.51 -5.22 -18.28
C LYS A 30 -5.23 -6.04 -18.53
N GLU A 31 -4.27 -5.46 -19.24
CA GLU A 31 -3.00 -6.10 -19.57
C GLU A 31 -2.03 -6.10 -18.39
N ILE A 32 -2.17 -5.11 -17.49
CA ILE A 32 -1.34 -4.96 -16.29
C ILE A 32 -2.25 -4.94 -15.06
N VAL A 33 -2.05 -5.93 -14.19
CA VAL A 33 -2.74 -6.04 -12.90
C VAL A 33 -1.74 -5.75 -11.79
N LEU A 34 -1.97 -4.67 -11.04
CA LEU A 34 -1.24 -4.40 -9.81
C LEU A 34 -1.83 -5.24 -8.67
N ILE A 35 -0.99 -6.04 -8.01
CA ILE A 35 -1.36 -6.78 -6.80
C ILE A 35 -0.54 -6.17 -5.66
N GLU A 36 -1.16 -5.31 -4.86
CA GLU A 36 -0.56 -4.77 -3.65
C GLU A 36 -0.77 -5.79 -2.52
N GLU A 37 0.33 -6.32 -1.97
CA GLU A 37 0.26 -7.04 -0.69
C GLU A 37 0.07 -5.98 0.40
N GLU A 38 -1.16 -5.77 0.86
CA GLU A 38 -1.37 -5.03 2.08
C GLU A 38 -0.60 -5.75 3.20
N ASP A 39 0.35 -5.04 3.82
CA ASP A 39 0.93 -5.45 5.10
C ASP A 39 -0.24 -5.59 6.08
N LYS A 40 -0.80 -6.80 6.18
CA LYS A 40 -1.84 -7.12 7.15
C LYS A 40 -1.25 -6.79 8.50
N SER A 41 -1.82 -5.77 9.15
CA SER A 41 -1.40 -5.42 10.49
C SER A 41 -1.40 -6.69 11.33
N PRO A 42 -0.31 -7.00 12.05
CA PRO A 42 -0.30 -8.16 12.95
C PRO A 42 -1.33 -7.99 14.08
N TYR A 43 -1.87 -6.78 14.23
CA TYR A 43 -2.87 -6.44 15.22
C TYR A 43 -4.28 -6.48 14.63
N ASN A 44 -5.24 -6.91 15.45
CA ASN A 44 -6.65 -6.90 15.12
C ASN A 44 -7.08 -5.47 14.69
N PRO A 45 -7.80 -5.30 13.56
CA PRO A 45 -8.25 -3.99 13.08
C PRO A 45 -9.02 -3.16 14.13
N GLU A 46 -9.84 -3.79 14.98
CA GLU A 46 -10.58 -3.11 16.05
C GLU A 46 -9.64 -2.57 17.14
N PHE A 47 -8.57 -3.30 17.44
CA PHE A 47 -7.53 -2.83 18.34
C PHE A 47 -6.83 -1.60 17.77
N VAL A 48 -6.43 -1.63 16.49
CA VAL A 48 -5.79 -0.49 15.82
C VAL A 48 -6.71 0.74 15.81
N LYS A 49 -8.01 0.56 15.51
CA LYS A 49 -9.00 1.65 15.57
C LYS A 49 -9.08 2.29 16.94
N ARG A 50 -9.13 1.50 18.02
CA ARG A 50 -9.16 2.01 19.40
C ARG A 50 -7.92 2.83 19.74
N ILE A 51 -6.74 2.37 19.33
CA ILE A 51 -5.47 3.10 19.55
C ILE A 51 -5.46 4.43 18.78
N LYS A 52 -5.81 4.42 17.48
CA LYS A 52 -5.87 5.65 16.67
C LYS A 52 -6.83 6.68 17.27
N LYS A 53 -8.01 6.24 17.74
CA LYS A 53 -9.01 7.12 18.38
C LYS A 53 -8.50 7.73 19.69
N GLN A 54 -7.72 6.98 20.48
CA GLN A 54 -7.11 7.50 21.69
C GLN A 54 -5.96 8.48 21.41
N ALA A 55 -5.14 8.21 20.38
CA ALA A 55 -4.08 9.10 19.96
C ALA A 55 -4.63 10.46 19.48
N LEU A 56 -5.72 10.45 18.71
CA LEU A 56 -6.40 11.66 18.26
C LEU A 56 -6.90 12.52 19.44
N ARG A 57 -7.54 11.88 20.44
CA ARG A 57 -8.07 12.55 21.64
C ARG A 57 -7.02 13.19 22.56
N LYS A 58 -5.76 12.79 22.45
CA LYS A 58 -4.66 13.37 23.25
C LYS A 58 -3.97 14.53 22.53
N ALA A 59 -4.35 14.80 21.28
CA ALA A 59 -3.79 15.88 20.47
C ALA A 59 -4.67 17.14 20.45
N ASP A 60 -5.86 17.08 21.05
CA ASP A 60 -6.76 18.20 21.37
C ASP A 60 -6.55 18.65 22.83
#